data_AF-A0A9N7L2V1-F1
#
_entry.id   AF-A0A9N7L2V1-F1
#
_cell.length_a   1.000
_cell.length_b   1.000
_cell.length_c   1.000
_cell.angle_alpha   90.00
_cell.angle_beta   90.00
_cell.angle_gamma   90.00
#
_symmetry.space_group_name_H-M   'P 1'
#
loop_
_entity.id
_entity.type
_entity.pdbx_description
1 polymer ?
#
loop_
_entity_poly.entity_id
_entity_poly.type
_entity_poly.pdbx_seq_one_letter_code
_entity_poly.pdbx_strand_id
1 'polypeptide(L)'
;MRSASGQLSEAEFELRSKAPGYETRAWEGFALTVRAWEGFALTVRAWEGFALTVRAWEGFALTVRAWEGFALTVRAWEGFALTVRAWEGFALTVRAWEGFALTVRAWEGFALTVRAWEGFALTVRAWEGFALTVRAWEGFALTVRAWEGFALTVRAWEGFALTVRAWEGFALTVRAWEGFALTVRAWEGFALTVRAWEGFALTVRAWEGFALTVRAWEGFALTVRAWEGFALTVRAWEGFALTVRAGEGFALTVRAGEGFALTVRAGRTK
;
A
#
# COMPACT_ATOMS: atom_id res chain seq x y z
N MET A 1 1.39 2.33 33.06
CA MET A 1 0.85 3.06 31.91
C MET A 1 0.49 4.46 32.39
N ARG A 2 0.87 5.53 31.68
CA ARG A 2 0.38 6.89 32.00
C ARG A 2 -0.80 7.22 31.09
N SER A 3 -1.85 7.82 31.64
CA SER A 3 -3.06 8.19 30.89
C SER A 3 -3.19 9.71 30.83
N ALA A 4 -3.48 10.24 29.64
CA ALA A 4 -3.88 11.63 29.45
C ALA A 4 -5.35 11.66 28.97
N SER A 5 -6.17 12.41 29.69
CA SER A 5 -7.60 12.60 29.41
C SER A 5 -8.03 13.99 29.90
N GLY A 6 -8.47 14.85 28.99
CA GLY A 6 -8.92 16.21 29.31
C GLY A 6 -9.16 17.04 28.06
N GLN A 7 -9.97 18.09 28.21
CA GLN A 7 -10.30 19.07 27.16
C GLN A 7 -9.14 20.07 26.97
N LEU A 8 -8.02 19.58 26.47
CA LEU A 8 -6.91 20.41 25.98
C LEU A 8 -6.96 20.40 24.46
N SER A 9 -7.04 21.55 23.80
CA SER A 9 -7.08 21.62 22.33
C SER A 9 -5.80 21.12 21.68
N GLU A 10 -4.65 21.33 22.34
CA GLU A 10 -3.33 20.90 21.89
C GLU A 10 -2.49 20.35 23.05
N ALA A 11 -1.60 19.40 22.76
CA ALA A 11 -0.53 18.99 23.67
C ALA A 11 0.73 18.54 22.90
N GLU A 12 1.92 18.84 23.46
CA GLU A 12 3.20 18.31 22.98
C GLU A 12 3.93 17.53 24.07
N PHE A 13 4.44 16.34 23.72
CA PHE A 13 5.29 15.51 24.57
C PHE A 13 6.67 15.34 23.94
N GLU A 14 7.74 15.60 24.70
CA GLU A 14 9.12 15.25 24.34
C GLU A 14 9.70 14.26 25.35
N LEU A 15 10.18 13.12 24.86
CA LEU A 15 10.63 11.98 25.65
C LEU A 15 12.03 11.54 25.20
N ARG A 16 13.03 11.82 26.05
CA ARG A 16 14.47 11.72 25.73
C ARG A 16 15.13 10.40 26.15
N SER A 17 14.39 9.45 26.69
CA SER A 17 14.88 8.14 27.12
C SER A 17 13.73 7.13 27.17
N LYS A 18 14.07 5.83 27.25
CA LYS A 18 13.13 4.70 27.26
C LYS A 18 12.00 4.92 28.26
N ALA A 19 10.78 5.07 27.74
CA ALA A 19 9.63 5.54 28.50
C ALA A 19 8.49 4.51 28.51
N PRO A 20 7.87 4.23 29.67
CA PRO A 20 6.82 3.22 29.79
C PRO A 20 5.57 3.63 29.02
N GLY A 21 4.85 2.66 28.45
CA GLY A 21 3.75 2.91 27.52
C GLY A 21 2.66 3.88 28.02
N TYR A 22 2.17 4.72 27.10
CA TYR A 22 1.15 5.73 27.32
C TYR A 22 -0.18 5.37 26.66
N GLU A 23 -1.29 5.82 27.24
CA GLU A 23 -2.60 5.85 26.57
C GLU A 23 -3.15 7.29 26.54
N THR A 24 -3.49 7.78 25.35
CA THR A 24 -4.20 9.06 25.18
C THR A 24 -5.62 8.78 24.72
N ARG A 25 -6.60 9.44 25.32
CA ARG A 25 -8.00 9.38 24.88
C ARG A 25 -8.54 10.80 24.67
N ALA A 26 -8.98 11.07 23.46
CA ALA A 26 -9.64 12.31 23.05
C ALA A 26 -11.05 12.00 22.55
N TRP A 27 -11.99 12.91 22.82
CA TRP A 27 -13.38 12.78 22.42
C TRP A 27 -13.70 13.71 21.25
N GLU A 28 -13.39 14.99 21.38
CA GLU A 28 -13.58 16.02 20.35
C GLU A 28 -12.30 16.85 20.20
N GLY A 29 -12.00 17.31 18.97
CA GLY A 29 -11.19 18.50 18.69
C GLY A 29 -9.81 18.59 19.36
N PHE A 30 -8.88 17.69 19.03
CA PHE A 30 -7.58 17.58 19.74
C PHE A 30 -6.38 17.41 18.79
N ALA A 31 -5.30 18.17 19.01
CA ALA A 31 -4.02 18.00 18.33
C ALA A 31 -2.90 17.50 19.28
N LEU A 32 -2.20 16.43 18.89
CA LEU A 32 -1.08 15.86 19.64
C LEU A 32 0.24 15.94 18.84
N THR A 33 1.31 16.41 19.47
CA THR A 33 2.69 16.19 18.97
C THR A 33 3.47 15.31 19.95
N VAL A 34 4.15 14.30 19.43
CA VAL A 34 4.99 13.38 20.21
C VAL A 34 6.37 13.30 19.58
N ARG A 35 7.41 13.58 20.38
CA ARG A 35 8.82 13.41 20.04
C ARG A 35 9.41 12.36 20.98
N ALA A 36 9.87 11.23 20.44
CA ALA A 36 10.48 10.15 21.22
C ALA A 36 11.86 9.83 20.64
N TRP A 37 12.86 9.76 21.51
CA TRP A 37 14.24 9.44 21.12
C TRP A 37 14.51 7.94 21.21
N GLU A 38 14.17 7.29 22.32
CA GLU A 38 14.37 5.84 22.50
C GLU A 38 13.11 5.16 23.05
N GLY A 39 12.80 3.96 22.55
CA GLY A 39 12.07 2.92 23.28
C GLY A 39 10.74 3.35 23.89
N PHE A 40 9.72 3.52 23.05
CA PHE A 40 8.43 4.08 23.46
C PHE A 40 7.22 3.38 22.82
N ALA A 41 6.11 3.33 23.57
CA ALA A 41 4.83 2.81 23.08
C ALA A 41 3.66 3.76 23.40
N LEU A 42 2.80 4.02 22.41
CA LEU A 42 1.59 4.83 22.56
C LEU A 42 0.35 4.11 22.01
N THR A 43 -0.73 4.16 22.79
CA THR A 43 -2.08 3.89 22.29
C THR A 43 -2.86 5.20 22.25
N VAL A 44 -3.42 5.53 21.10
CA VAL A 44 -4.37 6.65 20.93
C VAL A 44 -5.76 6.08 20.65
N ARG A 45 -6.76 6.63 21.35
CA ARG A 45 -8.16 6.53 20.95
C ARG A 45 -8.69 7.95 20.74
N ALA A 46 -9.18 8.22 19.54
CA ALA A 46 -9.88 9.45 19.20
C ALA A 46 -11.31 9.08 18.77
N TRP A 47 -12.29 9.87 19.19
CA TRP A 47 -13.64 9.76 18.67
C TRP A 47 -13.78 10.67 17.45
N GLU A 48 -13.87 11.98 17.64
CA GLU A 48 -14.07 12.99 16.59
C GLU A 48 -12.89 13.97 16.49
N GLY A 49 -12.48 14.32 15.27
CA GLY A 49 -11.69 15.53 14.98
C GLY A 49 -10.30 15.59 15.61
N PHE A 50 -9.38 14.72 15.19
CA PHE A 50 -8.08 14.54 15.87
C PHE A 50 -6.86 14.57 14.94
N ALA A 51 -5.81 15.28 15.35
CA ALA A 51 -4.53 15.34 14.63
C ALA A 51 -3.38 14.77 15.49
N LEU A 52 -2.49 13.98 14.91
CA LEU A 52 -1.25 13.50 15.55
C LEU A 52 -0.02 13.66 14.67
N THR A 53 1.01 14.31 15.20
CA THR A 53 2.37 14.29 14.65
C THR A 53 3.28 13.47 15.55
N VAL A 54 3.85 12.38 15.02
CA VAL A 54 4.91 11.60 15.67
C VAL A 54 6.25 11.89 15.00
N ARG A 55 7.28 12.10 15.83
CA ARG A 55 8.69 11.98 15.45
C ARG A 55 9.34 10.97 16.39
N ALA A 56 9.77 9.84 15.86
CA ALA A 56 10.47 8.78 16.57
C ALA A 56 11.88 8.64 16.01
N TRP A 57 12.88 8.50 16.89
CA TRP A 57 14.24 8.14 16.49
C TRP A 57 14.39 6.60 16.51
N GLU A 58 14.61 5.99 17.68
CA GLU A 58 14.81 4.54 17.85
C GLU A 58 13.61 3.86 18.54
N GLY A 59 13.11 2.75 17.97
CA GLY A 59 12.35 1.72 18.69
C GLY A 59 10.97 2.17 19.20
N PHE A 60 10.00 2.32 18.29
CA PHE A 60 8.71 2.96 18.58
C PHE A 60 7.49 2.14 18.14
N ALA A 61 6.49 2.01 19.01
CA ALA A 61 5.21 1.35 18.71
C ALA A 61 4.00 2.28 18.90
N LEU A 62 3.15 2.41 17.87
CA LEU A 62 1.89 3.17 17.94
C LEU A 62 0.69 2.32 17.51
N THR A 63 -0.33 2.30 18.36
CA THR A 63 -1.68 1.83 18.03
C THR A 63 -2.64 3.01 18.02
N VAL A 64 -3.24 3.31 16.87
CA VAL A 64 -4.34 4.27 16.72
C VAL A 64 -5.67 3.53 16.58
N ARG A 65 -6.70 4.04 17.26
CA ARG A 65 -8.10 3.85 16.92
C ARG A 65 -8.75 5.22 16.76
N ALA A 66 -9.29 5.50 15.59
CA ALA A 66 -10.05 6.70 15.28
C ALA A 66 -11.47 6.29 14.88
N TRP A 67 -12.48 7.06 15.31
CA TRP A 67 -13.84 6.91 14.80
C TRP A 67 -14.03 7.76 13.56
N GLU A 68 -13.94 9.09 13.70
CA GLU A 68 -14.27 10.08 12.68
C GLU A 68 -13.20 11.18 12.57
N GLY A 69 -12.83 11.57 11.35
CA GLY A 69 -12.07 12.80 11.07
C GLY A 69 -10.67 12.85 11.70
N PHE A 70 -9.73 12.05 11.19
CA PHE A 70 -8.41 11.87 11.82
C PHE A 70 -7.22 12.05 10.86
N ALA A 71 -6.22 12.82 11.29
CA ALA A 71 -4.98 13.07 10.54
C ALA A 71 -3.73 12.62 11.30
N LEU A 72 -2.87 11.78 10.70
CA LEU A 72 -1.61 11.33 11.29
C LEU A 72 -0.41 11.56 10.36
N THR A 73 0.59 12.25 10.89
CA THR A 73 1.94 12.33 10.29
C THR A 73 2.95 11.60 11.18
N VAL A 74 3.57 10.54 10.66
CA VAL A 74 4.68 9.85 11.30
C VAL A 74 5.99 10.14 10.57
N ARG A 75 7.03 10.46 11.34
CA ARG A 75 8.43 10.36 10.93
C ARG A 75 9.13 9.40 11.89
N ALA A 76 9.75 8.37 11.34
CA ALA A 76 10.48 7.34 12.08
C ALA A 76 11.89 7.21 11.51
N TRP A 77 12.91 7.17 12.35
CA TRP A 77 14.26 6.88 11.90
C TRP A 77 14.50 5.37 11.82
N GLU A 78 14.44 4.66 12.96
CA GLU A 78 14.80 3.26 13.09
C GLU A 78 13.73 2.48 13.90
N GLY A 79 13.30 1.32 13.39
CA GLY A 79 12.56 0.32 14.16
C GLY A 79 11.17 0.75 14.64
N PHE A 80 10.20 0.85 13.72
CA PHE A 80 8.85 1.35 14.02
C PHE A 80 7.72 0.37 13.70
N ALA A 81 6.78 0.20 14.63
CA ALA A 81 5.54 -0.57 14.42
C ALA A 81 4.29 0.34 14.52
N LEU A 82 3.53 0.46 13.43
CA LEU A 82 2.28 1.23 13.36
C LEU A 82 1.07 0.32 13.11
N THR A 83 0.10 0.33 14.01
CA THR A 83 -1.24 -0.22 13.78
C THR A 83 -2.28 0.89 13.79
N VAL A 84 -3.02 1.04 12.70
CA VAL A 84 -4.15 1.99 12.57
C VAL A 84 -5.45 1.21 12.39
N ARG A 85 -6.49 1.66 13.10
CA ARG A 85 -7.89 1.36 12.80
C ARG A 85 -8.63 2.69 12.68
N ALA A 86 -9.30 2.89 11.55
CA ALA A 86 -10.13 4.05 11.26
C ALA A 86 -11.53 3.56 10.88
N TRP A 87 -12.56 4.27 11.33
CA TRP A 87 -13.90 4.11 10.78
C TRP A 87 -14.05 5.02 9.56
N GLU A 88 -14.10 6.34 9.76
CA GLU A 88 -14.46 7.33 8.75
C GLU A 88 -13.41 8.45 8.64
N GLY A 89 -13.10 8.89 7.41
CA GLY A 89 -12.39 10.14 7.12
C GLY A 89 -10.97 10.21 7.69
N PHE A 90 -10.02 9.44 7.14
CA PHE A 90 -8.66 9.32 7.70
C PHE A 90 -7.54 9.67 6.72
N ALA A 91 -6.60 10.52 7.13
CA ALA A 91 -5.40 10.87 6.38
C ALA A 91 -4.12 10.41 7.10
N LEU A 92 -3.26 9.67 6.41
CA LEU A 92 -1.99 9.14 6.93
C LEU A 92 -0.80 9.50 6.04
N THR A 93 0.18 10.20 6.60
CA THR A 93 1.52 10.37 6.00
C THR A 93 2.56 9.67 6.86
N VAL A 94 3.27 8.69 6.29
CA VAL A 94 4.42 8.02 6.92
C VAL A 94 5.71 8.37 6.17
N ARG A 95 6.76 8.71 6.92
CA ARG A 95 8.14 8.71 6.45
C ARG A 95 8.96 7.80 7.38
N ALA A 96 9.58 6.78 6.82
CA ALA A 96 10.46 5.84 7.51
C ALA A 96 11.85 5.88 6.85
N TRP A 97 12.90 5.82 7.66
CA TRP A 97 14.25 5.55 7.16
C TRP A 97 14.50 4.05 7.15
N GLU A 98 14.54 3.39 8.30
CA GLU A 98 14.92 1.98 8.46
C GLU A 98 13.88 1.19 9.27
N GLY A 99 13.52 -0.01 8.81
CA GLY A 99 12.84 -1.04 9.61
C GLY A 99 11.43 -0.66 10.10
N PHE A 100 10.44 -0.62 9.21
CA PHE A 100 9.06 -0.18 9.53
C PHE A 100 7.98 -1.20 9.17
N ALA A 101 7.09 -1.50 10.12
CA ALA A 101 5.90 -2.32 9.92
C ALA A 101 4.60 -1.50 10.06
N LEU A 102 3.80 -1.42 8.99
CA LEU A 102 2.52 -0.72 8.95
C LEU A 102 1.34 -1.69 8.77
N THR A 103 0.37 -1.67 9.67
CA THR A 103 -0.94 -2.31 9.50
C THR A 103 -2.03 -1.26 9.54
N VAL A 104 -2.79 -1.12 8.45
CA VAL A 104 -3.96 -0.24 8.36
C VAL A 104 -5.23 -1.08 8.20
N ARG A 105 -6.27 -0.71 8.96
CA ARG A 105 -7.66 -1.09 8.69
C ARG A 105 -8.49 0.20 8.59
N ALA A 106 -9.15 0.39 7.47
CA ALA A 106 -10.06 1.50 7.21
C ALA A 106 -11.45 0.94 6.90
N TRP A 107 -12.50 1.61 7.36
CA TRP A 107 -13.85 1.34 6.88
C TRP A 107 -14.13 2.22 5.65
N GLU A 108 -14.16 3.53 5.81
CA GLU A 108 -14.58 4.51 4.80
C GLU A 108 -13.58 5.67 4.68
N GLY A 109 -13.32 6.12 3.44
CA GLY A 109 -12.67 7.41 3.16
C GLY A 109 -11.24 7.56 3.70
N PHE A 110 -10.27 6.84 3.14
CA PHE A 110 -8.88 6.82 3.63
C PHE A 110 -7.84 7.25 2.59
N ALA A 111 -6.93 8.17 2.96
CA ALA A 111 -5.76 8.55 2.17
C ALA A 111 -4.44 8.17 2.86
N LEU A 112 -3.62 7.32 2.23
CA LEU A 112 -2.31 6.88 2.71
C LEU A 112 -1.17 7.34 1.78
N THR A 113 -0.25 8.13 2.30
CA THR A 113 1.06 8.40 1.67
C THR A 113 2.18 7.78 2.50
N VAL A 114 2.95 6.86 1.91
CA VAL A 114 4.16 6.26 2.49
C VAL A 114 5.39 6.72 1.72
N ARG A 115 6.46 7.06 2.46
CA ARG A 115 7.84 7.08 1.96
C ARG A 115 8.68 6.21 2.89
N ALA A 116 9.37 5.23 2.34
CA ALA A 116 10.31 4.37 3.05
C ALA A 116 11.67 4.45 2.36
N TRP A 117 12.75 4.42 3.12
CA TRP A 117 14.09 4.16 2.59
C TRP A 117 14.32 2.66 2.54
N GLU A 118 14.55 2.02 3.68
CA GLU A 118 15.00 0.64 3.82
C GLU A 118 14.03 -0.20 4.67
N GLY A 119 13.76 -1.45 4.25
CA GLY A 119 13.12 -2.48 5.08
C GLY A 119 11.70 -2.15 5.56
N PHE A 120 10.72 -2.16 4.65
CA PHE A 120 9.34 -1.73 4.94
C PHE A 120 8.28 -2.78 4.61
N ALA A 121 7.40 -3.07 5.57
CA ALA A 121 6.26 -3.98 5.39
C ALA A 121 4.91 -3.26 5.62
N LEU A 122 3.98 -3.35 4.68
CA LEU A 122 2.63 -2.77 4.79
C LEU A 122 1.52 -3.78 4.50
N THR A 123 0.60 -3.92 5.45
CA THR A 123 -0.72 -4.56 5.26
C THR A 123 -1.84 -3.52 5.32
N VAL A 124 -2.56 -3.32 4.21
CA VAL A 124 -3.80 -2.54 4.15
C VAL A 124 -5.01 -3.47 4.11
N ARG A 125 -6.05 -3.13 4.87
CA ARG A 125 -7.43 -3.55 4.63
C ARG A 125 -8.30 -2.32 4.53
N ALA A 126 -9.02 -2.16 3.43
CA ALA A 126 -9.99 -1.10 3.20
C ALA A 126 -11.36 -1.72 2.92
N TRP A 127 -12.43 -1.11 3.41
CA TRP A 127 -13.77 -1.43 2.96
C TRP A 127 -14.12 -0.57 1.75
N GLU A 128 -14.25 0.74 1.92
CA GLU A 128 -14.73 1.69 0.92
C GLU A 128 -13.77 2.89 0.76
N GLY A 129 -13.56 3.36 -0.47
CA GLY A 129 -12.95 4.66 -0.78
C GLY A 129 -11.53 4.87 -0.25
N PHE A 130 -10.52 4.23 -0.87
CA PHE A 130 -9.12 4.30 -0.41
C PHE A 130 -8.14 4.77 -1.49
N ALA A 131 -7.29 5.73 -1.15
CA ALA A 131 -6.17 6.19 -1.98
C ALA A 131 -4.81 5.88 -1.33
N LEU A 132 -3.97 5.10 -2.01
CA LEU A 132 -2.63 4.72 -1.56
C LEU A 132 -1.54 5.31 -2.48
N THR A 133 -0.55 5.97 -1.92
CA THR A 133 0.70 6.34 -2.61
C THR A 133 1.88 5.81 -1.82
N VAL A 134 2.69 4.96 -2.45
CA VAL A 134 3.93 4.40 -1.88
C VAL A 134 5.13 4.90 -2.65
N ARG A 135 6.17 5.32 -1.94
CA ARG A 135 7.53 5.43 -2.45
C ARG A 135 8.45 4.58 -1.56
N ALA A 136 9.19 3.66 -2.15
CA ALA A 136 10.19 2.83 -1.50
C ALA A 136 11.54 3.07 -2.17
N TRP A 137 12.63 3.05 -1.40
CA TRP A 137 13.96 2.89 -1.97
C TRP A 137 14.28 1.40 -2.06
N GLU A 138 14.49 0.73 -0.93
CA GLU A 138 15.01 -0.64 -0.84
C GLU A 138 14.10 -1.53 0.04
N GLY A 139 13.87 -2.78 -0.38
CA GLY A 139 13.31 -3.84 0.45
C GLY A 139 11.88 -3.60 0.97
N PHE A 140 10.87 -3.67 0.09
CA PHE A 140 9.48 -3.37 0.44
C PHE A 140 8.50 -4.53 0.18
N ALA A 141 7.68 -4.86 1.18
CA ALA A 141 6.59 -5.83 1.08
C ALA A 141 5.21 -5.17 1.27
N LEU A 142 4.33 -5.29 0.27
CA LEU A 142 2.97 -4.74 0.28
C LEU A 142 1.91 -5.85 0.20
N THR A 143 0.94 -5.83 1.11
CA THR A 143 -0.29 -6.63 1.04
C THR A 143 -1.50 -5.70 1.12
N VAL A 144 -2.33 -5.70 0.09
CA VAL A 144 -3.59 -4.94 0.03
C VAL A 144 -4.77 -5.90 0.01
N ARG A 145 -5.79 -5.58 0.80
CA ARG A 145 -7.17 -6.07 0.61
C ARG A 145 -8.09 -4.86 0.52
N ALA A 146 -8.84 -4.74 -0.57
CA ALA A 146 -9.87 -3.73 -0.75
C ALA A 146 -11.21 -4.43 -1.00
N TRP A 147 -12.30 -3.86 -0.49
CA TRP A 147 -13.64 -4.23 -0.94
C TRP A 147 -14.01 -3.37 -2.14
N GLU A 148 -14.24 -2.08 -1.96
CA GLU A 148 -14.78 -1.16 -2.96
C GLU A 148 -13.90 0.09 -3.13
N GLY A 149 -13.74 0.57 -4.37
CA GLY A 149 -13.22 1.91 -4.68
C GLY A 149 -11.79 2.18 -4.20
N PHE A 150 -10.78 1.53 -4.81
CA PHE A 150 -9.39 1.61 -4.35
C PHE A 150 -8.40 2.04 -5.45
N ALA A 151 -7.59 3.07 -5.18
CA ALA A 151 -6.52 3.54 -6.05
C ALA A 151 -5.13 3.39 -5.39
N LEU A 152 -4.15 2.78 -6.08
CA LEU A 152 -2.76 2.69 -5.61
C LEU A 152 -1.74 3.17 -6.65
N THR A 153 -0.82 4.04 -6.21
CA THR A 153 0.41 4.39 -6.94
C THR A 153 1.63 3.90 -6.19
N VAL A 154 2.40 2.97 -6.77
CA VAL A 154 3.72 2.53 -6.28
C VAL A 154 4.83 3.21 -7.07
N ARG A 155 5.87 3.65 -6.37
CA ARG A 155 7.23 3.81 -6.91
C ARG A 155 8.20 3.03 -6.02
N ALA A 156 8.96 2.11 -6.59
CA ALA A 156 10.05 1.41 -5.92
C ALA A 156 11.36 1.65 -6.67
N TRP A 157 12.47 1.69 -5.96
CA TRP A 157 13.79 1.59 -6.58
C TRP A 157 14.17 0.11 -6.67
N GLU A 158 14.46 -0.54 -5.55
CA GLU A 158 15.03 -1.89 -5.46
C GLU A 158 14.18 -2.81 -4.56
N GLY A 159 14.00 -4.07 -4.98
CA GLY A 159 13.50 -5.15 -4.13
C GLY A 159 12.08 -4.97 -3.59
N PHE A 160 11.06 -5.08 -4.46
CA PHE A 160 9.66 -4.82 -4.10
C PHE A 160 8.72 -6.00 -4.40
N ALA A 161 7.91 -6.40 -3.41
CA ALA A 161 6.88 -7.42 -3.54
C ALA A 161 5.47 -6.86 -3.20
N LEU A 162 4.47 -7.07 -4.07
CA LEU A 162 3.07 -6.68 -3.82
C LEU A 162 2.08 -7.83 -4.03
N THR A 163 1.21 -8.05 -3.06
CA THR A 163 0.00 -8.87 -3.16
C THR A 163 -1.25 -8.00 -3.06
N VAL A 164 -2.08 -8.00 -4.10
CA VAL A 164 -3.40 -7.36 -4.13
C VAL A 164 -4.50 -8.42 -4.02
N ARG A 165 -5.53 -8.11 -3.22
CA ARG A 165 -6.89 -8.64 -3.38
C ARG A 165 -7.86 -7.47 -3.44
N ALA A 166 -8.66 -7.39 -4.50
CA ALA A 166 -9.73 -6.41 -4.66
C ALA A 166 -11.05 -7.16 -4.90
N TRP A 167 -12.16 -6.62 -4.38
CA TRP A 167 -13.49 -7.05 -4.80
C TRP A 167 -13.91 -6.21 -6.00
N GLU A 168 -14.19 -4.92 -5.82
CA GLU A 168 -14.79 -4.03 -6.81
C GLU A 168 -13.97 -2.73 -6.99
N GLY A 169 -13.85 -2.25 -8.23
CA GLY A 169 -13.38 -0.90 -8.55
C GLY A 169 -11.95 -0.57 -8.11
N PHE A 170 -10.94 -1.17 -8.74
CA PHE A 170 -9.53 -1.06 -8.34
C PHE A 170 -8.60 -0.54 -9.44
N ALA A 171 -7.83 0.52 -9.16
CA ALA A 171 -6.84 1.09 -10.05
C ALA A 171 -5.41 1.05 -9.47
N LEU A 172 -4.43 0.54 -10.23
CA LEU A 172 -3.03 0.43 -9.80
C LEU A 172 -2.06 0.98 -10.84
N THR A 173 -1.19 1.91 -10.43
CA THR A 173 -0.02 2.35 -11.20
C THR A 173 1.25 1.95 -10.46
N VAL A 174 2.13 1.20 -11.12
CA VAL A 174 3.44 0.78 -10.63
C VAL A 174 4.54 1.44 -11.45
N ARG A 175 5.58 1.92 -10.76
CA ARG A 175 6.92 2.11 -11.32
C ARG A 175 7.93 1.38 -10.44
N ALA A 176 8.76 0.53 -11.02
CA ALA A 176 9.88 -0.12 -10.36
C ALA A 176 11.16 0.16 -11.15
N TRP A 177 12.30 0.24 -10.47
CA TRP A 177 13.59 0.19 -11.14
C TRP A 177 14.03 -1.28 -11.24
N GLU A 178 14.39 -1.90 -10.12
CA GLU A 178 15.03 -3.21 -10.03
C GLU A 178 14.25 -4.17 -9.11
N GLY A 179 14.12 -5.44 -9.51
CA GLY A 179 13.68 -6.54 -8.63
C GLY A 179 12.24 -6.42 -8.11
N PHE A 180 11.24 -6.67 -8.96
CA PHE A 180 9.83 -6.48 -8.64
C PHE A 180 8.96 -7.74 -8.84
N ALA A 181 8.14 -8.06 -7.85
CA ALA A 181 7.14 -9.14 -7.92
C ALA A 181 5.71 -8.65 -7.57
N LEU A 182 4.72 -8.98 -8.41
CA LEU A 182 3.30 -8.64 -8.18
C LEU A 182 2.38 -9.85 -8.36
N THR A 183 1.56 -10.11 -7.34
CA THR A 183 0.41 -11.02 -7.40
C THR A 183 -0.89 -10.24 -7.24
N VAL A 184 -1.78 -10.30 -8.23
CA VAL A 184 -3.12 -9.70 -8.21
C VAL A 184 -4.19 -10.77 -8.13
N ARG A 185 -5.21 -10.53 -7.29
CA ARG A 185 -6.55 -11.11 -7.44
C ARG A 185 -7.58 -9.98 -7.44
N ALA A 186 -8.43 -9.93 -8.46
CA ALA A 186 -9.56 -9.01 -8.55
C ALA A 186 -10.84 -9.81 -8.80
N TRP A 187 -11.97 -9.33 -8.29
CA TRP A 187 -13.28 -9.82 -8.72
C TRP A 187 -13.74 -8.98 -9.91
N GLU A 188 -14.13 -7.73 -9.69
CA GLU A 188 -14.76 -6.85 -10.66
C GLU A 188 -14.01 -5.51 -10.85
N GLY A 189 -13.93 -5.02 -12.09
CA GLY A 189 -13.52 -3.65 -12.41
C GLY A 189 -12.08 -3.28 -12.00
N PHE A 190 -11.07 -3.84 -12.68
CA PHE A 190 -9.66 -3.68 -12.32
C PHE A 190 -8.81 -3.07 -13.45
N ALA A 191 -8.03 -2.03 -13.15
CA ALA A 191 -7.06 -1.42 -14.07
C ALA A 191 -5.63 -1.40 -13.49
N LEU A 192 -4.64 -1.84 -14.28
CA LEU A 192 -3.23 -1.89 -13.90
C LEU A 192 -2.31 -1.29 -14.98
N THR A 193 -1.51 -0.30 -14.60
CA THR A 193 -0.39 0.21 -15.38
C THR A 193 0.93 -0.11 -14.69
N VAL A 194 1.86 -0.75 -15.39
CA VAL A 194 3.20 -1.10 -14.92
C VAL A 194 4.26 -0.41 -15.78
N ARG A 195 5.31 0.07 -15.13
CA ARG A 195 6.62 0.32 -15.74
C ARG A 195 7.68 -0.33 -14.85
N ALA A 196 8.52 -1.19 -15.40
CA ALA A 196 9.71 -1.73 -14.75
C ALA A 196 10.94 -1.36 -15.58
N TRP A 197 12.11 -1.26 -14.95
CA TRP A 197 13.37 -1.29 -15.67
C TRP A 197 13.82 -2.75 -15.76
N GLU A 198 14.29 -3.32 -14.65
CA GLU A 198 14.97 -4.61 -14.56
C GLU A 198 14.28 -5.60 -13.61
N GLY A 199 14.23 -6.88 -13.99
CA GLY A 199 13.88 -7.99 -13.10
C GLY A 199 12.44 -7.97 -12.57
N PHE A 200 11.47 -8.33 -13.40
CA PHE A 200 10.04 -8.19 -13.11
C PHE A 200 9.23 -9.50 -13.26
N ALA A 201 8.38 -9.81 -12.29
CA ALA A 201 7.40 -10.89 -12.34
C ALA A 201 5.96 -10.44 -11.99
N LEU A 202 4.98 -10.78 -12.83
CA LEU A 202 3.54 -10.49 -12.59
C LEU A 202 2.67 -11.74 -12.74
N THR A 203 1.94 -12.08 -11.68
CA THR A 203 0.82 -13.03 -11.69
C THR A 203 -0.50 -12.30 -11.47
N VAL A 204 -1.47 -12.46 -12.36
CA VAL A 204 -2.82 -11.89 -12.26
C VAL A 204 -3.88 -12.99 -12.24
N ARG A 205 -4.91 -12.80 -11.42
CA ARG A 205 -6.22 -13.43 -11.59
C ARG A 205 -7.31 -12.35 -11.51
N ALA A 206 -8.20 -12.28 -12.48
CA ALA A 206 -9.39 -11.42 -12.49
C ALA A 206 -10.63 -12.28 -12.76
N TRP A 207 -11.79 -11.87 -12.25
CA TRP A 207 -13.06 -12.45 -12.66
C TRP A 207 -13.62 -11.65 -13.84
N GLU A 208 -14.01 -10.40 -13.61
CA GLU A 208 -14.71 -9.53 -14.56
C GLU A 208 -14.01 -8.16 -14.73
N GLY A 209 -13.98 -7.63 -15.96
CA GLY A 209 -13.69 -6.22 -16.24
C GLY A 209 -12.24 -5.80 -15.94
N PHE A 210 -11.27 -6.39 -16.61
CA PHE A 210 -9.83 -6.21 -16.38
C PHE A 210 -9.10 -5.47 -17.50
N ALA A 211 -8.26 -4.48 -17.16
CA ALA A 211 -7.35 -3.79 -18.08
C ALA A 211 -5.89 -3.76 -17.55
N LEU A 212 -4.92 -4.08 -18.40
CA LEU A 212 -3.49 -4.10 -18.08
C LEU A 212 -2.64 -3.41 -19.16
N THR A 213 -1.77 -2.49 -18.76
CA THR A 213 -0.71 -1.91 -19.58
C THR A 213 0.63 -2.14 -18.90
N VAL A 214 1.62 -2.68 -19.61
CA VAL A 214 2.96 -2.97 -19.09
C VAL A 214 4.04 -2.41 -19.99
N ARG A 215 5.08 -1.84 -19.37
CA ARG A 215 6.39 -1.56 -19.98
C ARG A 215 7.50 -2.17 -19.12
N ALA A 216 8.51 -2.78 -19.73
CA ALA A 216 9.68 -3.38 -19.08
C ALA A 216 10.94 -3.17 -19.94
N TRP A 217 12.14 -3.24 -19.36
CA TRP A 217 13.40 -3.00 -20.09
C TRP A 217 14.43 -4.16 -19.95
N GLU A 218 14.35 -4.97 -18.91
CA GLU A 218 15.22 -6.13 -18.73
C GLU A 218 14.53 -7.19 -17.85
N GLY A 219 14.73 -8.48 -18.18
CA GLY A 219 14.23 -9.65 -17.43
C GLY A 219 12.74 -9.62 -17.01
N PHE A 220 11.81 -10.01 -17.89
CA PHE A 220 10.36 -9.90 -17.66
C PHE A 220 9.61 -11.24 -17.70
N ALA A 221 8.74 -11.48 -16.72
CA ALA A 221 7.84 -12.63 -16.62
C ALA A 221 6.37 -12.21 -16.36
N LEU A 222 5.43 -12.74 -17.16
CA LEU A 222 3.99 -12.50 -17.02
C LEU A 222 3.19 -13.80 -16.93
N THR A 223 2.16 -13.81 -16.10
CA THR A 223 1.10 -14.82 -16.07
C THR A 223 -0.21 -14.13 -15.71
N VAL A 224 -1.28 -14.39 -16.47
CA VAL A 224 -2.60 -13.79 -16.26
C VAL A 224 -3.68 -14.84 -16.42
N ARG A 225 -4.72 -14.76 -15.60
CA ARG A 225 -6.00 -15.44 -15.82
C ARG A 225 -7.12 -14.42 -15.68
N ALA A 226 -8.07 -14.42 -16.60
CA ALA A 226 -9.29 -13.60 -16.55
C ALA A 226 -10.48 -14.48 -16.93
N TRP A 227 -11.69 -14.15 -16.48
CA TRP A 227 -12.90 -14.92 -16.81
C TRP A 227 -13.76 -14.18 -17.82
N GLU A 228 -14.07 -12.90 -17.55
CA GLU A 228 -14.91 -12.06 -18.39
C GLU A 228 -14.29 -10.65 -18.51
N GLY A 229 -14.48 -9.99 -19.67
CA GLY A 229 -13.99 -8.65 -19.99
C GLY A 229 -12.49 -8.41 -19.76
N PHE A 230 -11.65 -8.49 -20.80
CA PHE A 230 -10.19 -8.37 -20.64
C PHE A 230 -9.52 -7.46 -21.68
N ALA A 231 -8.55 -6.65 -21.25
CA ALA A 231 -7.66 -5.89 -22.11
C ALA A 231 -6.19 -5.96 -21.63
N LEU A 232 -5.25 -6.20 -22.56
CA LEU A 232 -3.81 -6.20 -22.30
C LEU A 232 -3.03 -5.38 -23.34
N THR A 233 -2.08 -4.58 -22.87
CA THR A 233 -0.99 -3.99 -23.66
C THR A 233 0.34 -4.30 -22.97
N VAL A 234 1.34 -4.78 -23.70
CA VAL A 234 2.70 -5.00 -23.19
C VAL A 234 3.70 -4.52 -24.22
N ARG A 235 4.69 -3.69 -23.86
CA ARG A 235 5.89 -3.50 -24.69
C ARG A 235 7.17 -3.55 -23.85
N ALA A 236 8.11 -4.36 -24.28
CA ALA A 236 9.30 -4.75 -23.52
C ALA A 236 10.50 -4.96 -24.48
N TRP A 237 11.67 -5.28 -23.94
CA TRP A 237 12.93 -5.76 -24.54
C TRP A 237 14.04 -5.18 -23.64
N GLU A 238 15.00 -5.93 -23.09
CA GLU A 238 15.49 -7.30 -23.42
C GLU A 238 15.72 -8.14 -22.14
N GLY A 239 14.90 -9.15 -21.80
CA GLY A 239 13.69 -9.56 -22.51
C GLY A 239 12.81 -10.58 -21.76
N PHE A 240 12.18 -11.45 -22.54
CA PHE A 240 11.05 -12.33 -22.20
C PHE A 240 9.72 -11.60 -21.87
N ALA A 241 8.72 -12.37 -21.43
CA ALA A 241 7.30 -12.20 -21.77
C ALA A 241 6.34 -12.93 -20.80
N LEU A 242 5.10 -13.21 -21.25
CA LEU A 242 4.37 -14.50 -21.11
C LEU A 242 2.84 -14.35 -20.86
N THR A 243 2.20 -15.32 -20.17
CA THR A 243 0.88 -15.91 -20.54
C THR A 243 -0.32 -15.48 -19.68
N VAL A 244 -1.10 -14.53 -20.20
CA VAL A 244 -2.50 -14.72 -20.63
C VAL A 244 -3.17 -16.09 -20.33
N ARG A 245 -4.46 -16.12 -19.93
CA ARG A 245 -5.63 -16.86 -20.51
C ARG A 245 -6.97 -16.29 -20.01
N ALA A 246 -8.03 -16.39 -20.81
CA ALA A 246 -9.26 -15.60 -20.66
C ALA A 246 -10.57 -16.38 -20.83
N GLY A 247 -11.70 -15.73 -20.56
CA GLY A 247 -12.95 -15.86 -21.31
C GLY A 247 -13.37 -14.53 -21.97
N GLU A 248 -14.67 -14.29 -22.19
CA GLU A 248 -15.20 -13.25 -23.11
C GLU A 248 -15.43 -11.87 -22.47
N GLY A 249 -15.22 -10.72 -23.13
CA GLY A 249 -14.56 -10.47 -24.41
C GLY A 249 -13.13 -9.96 -24.22
N PHE A 250 -12.18 -10.54 -24.96
CA PHE A 250 -10.74 -10.43 -24.71
C PHE A 250 -10.00 -9.57 -25.75
N ALA A 251 -9.13 -8.67 -25.29
CA ALA A 251 -8.24 -7.85 -26.10
C ALA A 251 -6.78 -7.93 -25.61
N LEU A 252 -5.83 -7.91 -26.54
CA LEU A 252 -4.40 -8.05 -26.26
C LEU A 252 -3.55 -7.39 -27.35
N THR A 253 -2.48 -6.67 -26.98
CA THR A 253 -1.43 -6.25 -27.91
C THR A 253 -0.06 -6.21 -27.22
N VAL A 254 0.74 -7.25 -27.49
CA VAL A 254 2.15 -7.35 -27.08
C VAL A 254 3.04 -6.83 -28.21
N ARG A 255 4.09 -6.05 -27.90
CA ARG A 255 5.35 -5.98 -28.66
C ARG A 255 6.52 -5.85 -27.70
N ALA A 256 6.97 -6.98 -27.20
CA ALA A 256 8.37 -7.11 -26.82
C ALA A 256 9.25 -6.96 -28.10
N GLY A 257 10.51 -6.53 -27.89
CA GLY A 257 13.46 -7.54 -28.62
C GLY A 257 14.10 -8.94 -28.24
N GLU A 258 15.34 -8.95 -27.77
CA GLU A 258 16.07 -10.20 -27.61
C GLU A 258 15.77 -10.87 -26.24
N GLY A 259 15.62 -12.20 -26.23
CA GLY A 259 15.12 -12.99 -25.09
C GLY A 259 13.58 -13.25 -25.02
N PHE A 260 12.78 -12.85 -26.03
CA PHE A 260 11.31 -12.96 -26.19
C PHE A 260 10.59 -14.34 -25.98
N ALA A 261 9.30 -14.40 -25.49
CA ALA A 261 8.15 -15.21 -26.03
C ALA A 261 6.79 -15.36 -25.25
N LEU A 262 5.79 -14.51 -25.57
CA LEU A 262 4.43 -14.89 -26.04
C LEU A 262 3.36 -15.69 -25.17
N THR A 263 2.61 -16.56 -25.85
CA THR A 263 1.46 -17.48 -25.57
C THR A 263 0.14 -17.00 -24.93
N VAL A 264 -0.77 -16.57 -25.81
CA VAL A 264 -2.22 -16.28 -25.60
C VAL A 264 -3.07 -17.56 -25.33
N ARG A 265 -4.32 -17.42 -24.86
CA ARG A 265 -5.58 -17.93 -25.49
C ARG A 265 -6.84 -17.64 -24.65
N ALA A 266 -7.94 -17.39 -25.35
CA ALA A 266 -9.30 -17.29 -24.82
C ALA A 266 -9.90 -18.68 -24.47
N GLY A 267 -11.12 -18.70 -23.93
CA GLY A 267 -11.86 -19.93 -23.62
C GLY A 267 -13.37 -19.72 -23.48
N ARG A 268 -14.14 -20.56 -24.16
CA ARG A 268 -15.55 -20.88 -23.86
C ARG A 268 -15.76 -22.35 -24.26
N THR A 269 -16.23 -23.18 -23.35
CA THR A 269 -16.54 -24.60 -23.63
C THR A 269 -17.80 -25.02 -22.87
N LYS A 270 -18.94 -24.87 -23.55
CA LYS A 270 -20.29 -25.37 -23.24
C LYS A 270 -20.68 -25.30 -21.75
#